data_AF-A0A3C0GLX3-F1
#
_entry.id   AF-A0A3C0GLX3-F1
#
_cell.length_a   1.000
_cell.length_b   1.000
_cell.length_c   1.000
_cell.angle_alpha   90.00
_cell.angle_beta   90.00
_cell.angle_gamma   90.00
#
_symmetry.space_group_name_H-M   'P 1'
#
loop_
_entity.id
_entity.type
_entity.pdbx_description
1 polymer ?
#
loop_
_entity_poly.entity_id
_entity_poly.type
_entity_poly.pdbx_seq_one_letter_code
_entity_poly.pdbx_strand_id
1 'polypeptide(L)' 'MGIFDWFNSTDDNSDNNIIVKSTRSKGDGRPMIDITVGDIRKGIATDENGYRNEVVLFLRKNKRDR' A
#
# COMPACT_ATOMS: atom_id res chain seq x y z
N MET A 1 -13.87 -13.89 6.30
CA MET A 1 -12.44 -13.78 5.95
C MET A 1 -11.99 -12.39 6.32
N GLY A 2 -11.28 -12.27 7.43
CA GLY A 2 -10.88 -10.99 8.00
C GLY A 2 -9.57 -10.50 7.40
N ILE A 3 -9.34 -9.18 7.42
CA ILE A 3 -8.09 -8.57 6.95
C ILE A 3 -6.85 -9.08 7.69
N PHE A 4 -7.03 -9.59 8.91
CA PHE A 4 -5.96 -10.22 9.70
C PHE A 4 -5.55 -11.60 9.16
N ASP A 5 -6.42 -12.29 8.43
CA ASP A 5 -6.13 -13.59 7.82
C ASP A 5 -5.11 -13.43 6.66
N TRP A 6 -5.06 -12.27 6.01
CA TRP A 6 -4.06 -11.93 4.97
C TRP A 6 -2.65 -11.64 5.49
N PHE A 7 -2.48 -11.45 6.80
CA PHE A 7 -1.16 -11.23 7.40
C PHE A 7 -0.54 -12.50 7.97
N ASN A 8 -1.33 -13.58 8.13
CA ASN A 8 -0.93 -14.82 8.80
C ASN A 8 -0.69 -16.01 7.86
N SER A 9 -0.90 -15.87 6.56
CA SER A 9 -0.60 -16.93 5.59
C SER A 9 0.88 -16.96 5.25
N THR A 10 1.56 -17.94 5.83
CA THR A 10 2.93 -18.41 5.56
C THR A 10 3.09 -19.02 4.14
N ASP A 11 2.41 -18.48 3.14
CA ASP A 11 2.57 -18.77 1.70
C ASP A 11 3.12 -17.51 1.01
N ASP A 12 4.43 -17.35 1.18
CA ASP A 12 5.13 -16.06 1.32
C ASP A 12 5.37 -15.27 0.01
N ASN A 13 4.61 -15.51 -1.07
CA ASN A 13 4.83 -14.77 -2.34
C ASN A 13 3.61 -14.51 -3.24
N SER A 14 2.43 -15.12 -3.03
CA SER A 14 1.26 -14.82 -3.91
C SER A 14 0.66 -13.45 -3.63
N ASP A 15 0.66 -13.03 -2.37
CA ASP A 15 -0.13 -11.88 -1.92
C ASP A 15 0.62 -10.56 -2.07
N ASN A 16 1.93 -10.62 -2.32
CA ASN A 16 2.76 -9.44 -2.53
C ASN A 16 2.33 -8.62 -3.75
N ASN A 17 1.60 -9.23 -4.69
CA ASN A 17 1.12 -8.57 -5.91
C ASN A 17 -0.31 -8.03 -5.78
N ILE A 18 -0.98 -8.20 -4.63
CA ILE A 18 -2.33 -7.69 -4.42
C ILE A 18 -2.27 -6.16 -4.32
N ILE A 19 -2.93 -5.48 -5.26
CA ILE A 19 -3.03 -4.01 -5.28
C ILE A 19 -4.05 -3.58 -4.21
N VAL A 20 -3.59 -2.80 -3.24
CA VAL A 20 -4.43 -2.25 -2.17
C VAL A 20 -4.98 -0.88 -2.57
N LYS A 21 -4.17 -0.08 -3.29
CA LYS A 21 -4.57 1.25 -3.71
C LYS A 21 -3.70 1.77 -4.85
N SER A 22 -4.33 2.39 -5.84
CA SER A 22 -3.64 3.20 -6.85
C SER A 22 -3.74 4.67 -6.48
N THR A 23 -2.61 5.39 -6.43
CA THR A 23 -2.60 6.82 -6.11
C THR A 23 -1.48 7.55 -6.82
N ARG A 24 -1.66 8.85 -7.04
CA ARG A 24 -0.60 9.74 -7.52
C ARG A 24 0.11 10.39 -6.33
N SER A 25 1.43 10.55 -6.43
CA SER A 25 2.21 11.35 -5.47
C SER A 25 1.80 12.83 -5.52
N LYS A 26 2.05 13.59 -4.45
CA LYS A 26 1.74 15.02 -4.41
C LYS A 26 2.70 15.77 -5.34
N GLY A 27 2.21 16.22 -6.49
CA GLY A 27 2.96 16.99 -7.47
C GLY A 27 2.38 16.84 -8.87
N ASP A 28 2.35 17.92 -9.64
CA ASP A 28 1.84 17.89 -11.00
C ASP A 28 2.72 17.01 -11.90
N GLY A 29 2.07 16.26 -12.81
CA GLY A 29 2.77 15.39 -13.76
C GLY A 29 3.36 14.10 -13.17
N ARG A 30 3.15 13.79 -11.88
CA ARG A 30 3.64 12.53 -11.29
C ARG A 30 2.83 11.32 -11.77
N PRO A 31 3.47 10.17 -11.98
CA PRO A 31 2.77 8.96 -12.40
C PRO A 31 1.83 8.43 -11.31
N MET A 32 0.82 7.68 -11.74
CA MET A 32 0.00 6.90 -10.82
C MET A 32 0.80 5.67 -10.40
N ILE A 33 0.78 5.36 -9.11
CA ILE A 33 1.53 4.25 -8.52
C ILE A 33 0.53 3.30 -7.90
N ASP A 34 0.66 2.01 -8.22
CA ASP A 34 -0.05 0.93 -7.53
C ASP A 34 0.72 0.56 -6.27
N ILE A 35 0.03 0.63 -5.14
CA ILE A 35 0.57 0.24 -3.83
C ILE A 35 0.07 -1.17 -3.53
N THR A 36 0.99 -2.11 -3.44
CA THR A 36 0.68 -3.51 -3.13
C THR A 36 0.76 -3.82 -1.63
N VAL A 37 0.27 -5.00 -1.24
CA VAL A 37 0.50 -5.54 0.11
C VAL A 37 2.00 -5.69 0.38
N GLY A 38 2.78 -6.09 -0.62
CA GLY A 38 4.24 -6.21 -0.51
C GLY A 38 4.91 -4.86 -0.22
N ASP A 39 4.46 -3.80 -0.89
CA ASP A 39 4.97 -2.43 -0.66
C ASP A 39 4.61 -1.91 0.73
N ILE A 40 3.41 -2.24 1.22
CA ILE A 40 3.00 -1.93 2.59
C ILE A 40 3.87 -2.66 3.61
N ARG A 41 4.18 -3.95 3.39
CA ARG A 41 5.07 -4.73 4.27
C ARG A 41 6.49 -4.15 4.29
N LYS A 42 6.99 -3.68 3.15
CA LYS A 42 8.31 -3.04 3.01
C LYS A 42 8.34 -1.57 3.48
N GLY A 43 7.17 -0.94 3.59
CA GLY A 43 7.03 0.49 3.89
C GLY A 43 7.44 1.41 2.73
N ILE A 44 7.66 0.89 1.52
CA ILE A 44 8.18 1.65 0.38
C ILE A 44 7.51 1.17 -0.91
N ALA A 45 7.02 2.10 -1.71
CA ALA A 45 6.54 1.87 -3.08
C ALA A 45 7.43 2.64 -4.07
N THR A 46 7.73 2.04 -5.22
CA THR A 46 8.59 2.65 -6.24
C THR A 46 7.78 2.94 -7.49
N ASP A 47 7.93 4.15 -8.06
CA ASP A 47 7.23 4.51 -9.30
C ASP A 47 7.98 4.05 -10.57
N GLU A 48 7.35 4.24 -11.73
CA GLU A 48 7.93 3.91 -13.04
C GLU A 48 9.25 4.64 -13.36
N ASN A 49 9.52 5.76 -12.67
CA ASN A 49 10.75 6.55 -12.82
C ASN A 49 11.82 6.16 -11.78
N GLY A 50 11.56 5.16 -10.93
CA GLY A 50 12.48 4.71 -9.88
C GLY A 50 12.44 5.56 -8.60
N TYR A 51 11.50 6.50 -8.46
CA TYR A 51 11.37 7.27 -7.22
C TYR A 51 10.74 6.43 -6.13
N ARG A 52 11.43 6.39 -4.98
CA ARG A 52 10.99 5.70 -3.77
C ARG A 52 10.06 6.60 -2.97
N ASN A 53 8.86 6.13 -2.71
CA ASN A 53 7.85 6.79 -1.88
C ASN A 53 7.65 5.97 -0.61
N GLU A 54 7.69 6.62 0.55
CA GLU A 54 7.39 5.98 1.83
C GLU A 54 5.89 5.71 1.96
N VAL A 55 5.54 4.51 2.42
CA VAL A 55 4.17 4.09 2.68
C VAL A 55 3.92 4.18 4.18
N VAL A 56 3.14 5.19 4.60
CA VAL A 56 2.78 5.40 6.01
C VAL A 56 1.29 5.15 6.22
N LEU A 57 0.96 4.20 7.10
CA LEU A 57 -0.40 3.88 7.49
C LEU A 57 -0.74 4.58 8.80
N PHE A 58 -1.82 5.37 8.80
CA PHE A 58 -2.34 5.99 10.02
C PHE A 58 -3.69 5.38 10.35
N LEU A 59 -3.84 4.89 11.58
CA LEU A 59 -5.15 4.58 12.13
C LEU A 59 -5.87 5.89 12.42
N ARG A 60 -7.03 6.08 11.80
CA ARG A 60 -7.89 7.23 12.06
C ARG A 60 -9.21 6.72 12.61
N LYS A 61 -9.73 7.39 13.66
CA LYS A 61 -11.10 7.16 14.16
C LYS A 61 -12.08 7.26 12.98
N ASN A 62 -13.03 6.34 12.91
CA ASN A 62 -14.04 6.37 11.87
C ASN A 62 -14.77 7.72 11.93
N LYS A 63 -15.07 8.32 10.78
CA LYS A 63 -15.73 9.64 10.72
C LYS A 63 -17.05 9.66 11.49
N ARG A 64 -17.75 8.52 11.56
CA ARG A 64 -18.99 8.35 12.31
C ARG A 64 -18.82 8.48 13.82
N ASP A 65 -17.66 8.11 14.35
CA ASP A 65 -17.41 8.13 15.80
C ASP A 65 -16.77 9.45 16.25
N ARG A 66 -16.60 10.42 15.34
CA ARG A 66 -16.00 11.73 15.65
C ARG A 66 -16.98 12.61 16.42
#